data_AF-A0A483A598-F1
#
_entry.id   AF-A0A483A598-F1
#
_cell.length_a   1.000
_cell.length_b   1.000
_cell.length_c   1.000
_cell.angle_alpha   90.00
_cell.angle_beta   90.00
_cell.angle_gamma   90.00
#
_symmetry.space_group_name_H-M   'P 1'
#
loop_
_entity.id
_entity.type
_entity.pdbx_description
1 polymer ?
#
loop_
_entity_poly.entity_id
_entity_poly.type
_entity_poly.pdbx_seq_one_letter_code
_entity_poly.pdbx_strand_id
1 'polypeptide(L)'
;MSRQTINKYLTAIRLRIVELSILQSAPLVGQIEVDESYFGARRVRGKRGRGALGKTIVFGLLKRGDKVYTEIIPNCKSTTLQRIIKGKISIEKRHPF
;
A
#
# COMPACT_ATOMS: atom_id res chain seq x y z
N MET A 1 9.67 19.94 -23.26
CA MET A 1 9.58 18.45 -23.21
C MET A 1 8.14 18.02 -23.47
N SER A 2 7.90 16.93 -24.21
CA SER A 2 6.53 16.47 -24.50
C SER A 2 5.94 15.65 -23.35
N ARG A 3 4.61 15.50 -23.30
CA ARG A 3 3.93 14.62 -22.34
C ARG A 3 4.45 13.19 -22.39
N GLN A 4 4.77 12.69 -23.58
CA GLN A 4 5.32 11.35 -23.79
C GLN A 4 6.70 11.22 -23.15
N THR A 5 7.56 12.22 -23.33
CA THR A 5 8.89 12.24 -22.71
C THR A 5 8.80 12.31 -21.18
N ILE A 6 7.93 13.15 -20.63
CA ILE A 6 7.71 13.26 -19.18
C ILE A 6 7.23 11.93 -18.61
N ASN A 7 6.22 11.31 -19.24
CA ASN A 7 5.69 10.02 -18.79
C ASN A 7 6.74 8.91 -18.84
N LYS A 8 7.63 8.90 -19.84
CA LYS A 8 8.74 7.94 -19.92
C LYS A 8 9.64 8.04 -18.67
N TYR A 9 10.07 9.24 -18.30
CA TYR A 9 10.92 9.44 -17.13
C TYR A 9 10.18 9.14 -15.82
N LEU A 10 8.93 9.58 -15.68
CA LEU A 10 8.13 9.27 -14.50
C LEU A 10 7.92 7.77 -14.31
N THR A 11 7.69 7.02 -15.39
CA THR A 11 7.58 5.56 -15.35
C THR A 11 8.89 4.92 -14.91
N ALA A 12 10.03 5.33 -15.48
CA ALA A 12 11.34 4.80 -15.09
C ALA A 12 11.64 5.04 -13.60
N ILE A 13 11.37 6.25 -13.10
CA ILE A 13 11.54 6.60 -11.68
C ILE A 13 10.64 5.75 -10.79
N ARG A 14 9.35 5.60 -11.16
CA ARG A 14 8.40 4.76 -10.39
C ARG A 14 8.84 3.31 -10.32
N LEU A 15 9.31 2.74 -11.43
CA LEU A 15 9.82 1.36 -11.44
C LEU A 15 11.02 1.21 -10.52
N ARG A 16 11.94 2.17 -10.52
CA ARG A 16 13.10 2.16 -9.62
C ARG A 16 12.70 2.26 -8.15
N ILE A 17 11.70 3.10 -7.82
CA ILE A 17 11.16 3.20 -6.46
C ILE A 17 10.57 1.86 -6.02
N VAL A 18 9.80 1.19 -6.88
CA VAL A 18 9.21 -0.12 -6.59
C VAL A 18 10.30 -1.17 -6.34
N GLU A 19 11.30 -1.24 -7.21
CA GLU A 19 12.43 -2.16 -7.07
C GLU A 19 13.15 -1.98 -5.73
N LEU A 20 13.50 -0.73 -5.39
CA LEU A 20 14.15 -0.41 -4.12
C LEU A 20 13.26 -0.76 -2.91
N SER A 21 11.96 -0.52 -3.02
CA SER A 21 10.99 -0.86 -1.97
C SER A 21 10.92 -2.38 -1.73
N ILE A 22 10.98 -3.17 -2.80
CA ILE A 22 11.00 -4.64 -2.71
C ILE A 22 12.31 -5.13 -2.09
N LEU A 23 13.46 -4.61 -2.53
CA LEU A 23 14.76 -4.96 -1.97
C LEU A 23 14.87 -4.64 -0.47
N GLN A 24 14.20 -3.59 -0.02
CA GLN A 24 14.20 -3.14 1.37
C GLN A 24 13.02 -3.65 2.20
N SER A 25 12.26 -4.63 1.70
CA SER A 25 10.98 -5.10 2.26
C SER A 25 11.09 -6.02 3.50
N ALA A 26 12.02 -5.70 4.40
CA ALA A 26 12.12 -6.37 5.69
C ALA A 26 10.79 -6.24 6.48
N PRO A 27 10.44 -7.25 7.31
CA PRO A 27 9.27 -7.16 8.17
C PRO A 27 9.27 -5.91 9.03
N LEU A 28 8.12 -5.26 9.14
CA LEU A 28 7.91 -4.11 10.00
C LEU A 28 7.87 -4.60 11.46
N VAL A 29 8.54 -3.86 12.35
CA VAL A 29 8.64 -4.21 13.79
C VAL A 29 8.18 -3.03 14.63
N GLY A 30 7.37 -3.30 15.65
CA GLY A 30 6.88 -2.31 16.61
C GLY A 30 5.44 -1.87 16.34
N GLN A 31 5.12 -0.62 16.67
CA GLN A 31 3.78 -0.04 16.46
C GLN A 31 3.59 0.36 14.99
N ILE A 32 2.64 -0.30 14.32
CA ILE A 32 2.37 -0.12 12.90
C ILE A 32 0.96 0.43 12.71
N GLU A 33 0.85 1.50 11.94
CA GLU A 33 -0.42 2.06 11.49
C GLU A 33 -0.85 1.42 10.18
N VAL A 34 -2.16 1.27 10.02
CA VAL A 34 -2.75 0.52 8.91
C VAL A 34 -3.84 1.37 8.27
N ASP A 35 -3.83 1.47 6.93
CA ASP A 35 -4.83 2.24 6.20
C ASP A 35 -5.28 1.59 4.89
N GLU A 36 -6.50 1.93 4.46
CA GLU A 36 -7.10 1.54 3.19
C GLU A 36 -7.32 2.76 2.30
N SER A 37 -6.61 2.80 1.17
CA SER A 37 -6.73 3.86 0.18
C SER A 37 -7.41 3.36 -1.10
N TYR A 38 -8.18 4.23 -1.76
CA TYR A 38 -8.97 3.89 -2.94
C TYR A 38 -8.68 4.88 -4.08
N PHE A 39 -8.07 4.41 -5.17
CA PHE A 39 -7.55 5.25 -6.26
C PHE A 39 -8.24 5.01 -7.60
N GLY A 40 -8.07 5.96 -8.53
CA GLY A 40 -8.21 5.72 -9.97
C GLY A 40 -9.63 5.59 -10.52
N ALA A 41 -10.68 5.58 -9.68
CA ALA A 41 -12.03 5.51 -10.22
C ALA A 41 -12.43 6.79 -10.94
N ARG A 42 -12.85 6.63 -12.20
CA ARG A 42 -13.54 7.68 -12.95
C ARG A 42 -14.86 7.98 -12.25
N ARG A 43 -15.20 9.28 -12.13
CA ARG A 43 -16.47 9.71 -11.53
C ARG A 43 -17.65 9.05 -12.25
N VAL A 44 -18.48 8.33 -11.49
CA VAL A 44 -19.79 7.82 -11.94
C VAL A 44 -20.88 8.62 -11.21
N ARG A 45 -21.93 9.06 -11.92
CA ARG A 45 -23.06 9.78 -11.31
C ARG A 45 -23.82 8.81 -10.38
N GLY A 46 -24.21 9.28 -9.20
CA GLY A 46 -25.01 8.50 -8.24
C GLY A 46 -24.22 7.67 -7.23
N LYS A 47 -23.08 7.07 -7.59
CA LYS A 47 -22.23 6.30 -6.65
C LYS A 47 -20.98 7.09 -6.23
N ARG A 48 -20.81 7.32 -4.92
CA ARG A 48 -19.69 8.09 -4.33
C ARG A 48 -19.02 7.30 -3.21
N GLY A 49 -17.88 7.80 -2.71
CA GLY A 49 -17.18 7.22 -1.57
C GLY A 49 -16.55 5.86 -1.87
N ARG A 50 -16.34 5.02 -0.85
CA ARG A 50 -15.69 3.70 -0.98
C ARG A 50 -16.44 2.75 -1.92
N GLY A 51 -17.77 2.83 -1.99
CA GLY A 51 -18.61 1.96 -2.81
C GLY A 51 -18.69 2.31 -4.31
N ALA A 52 -17.90 3.28 -4.80
CA ALA A 52 -17.85 3.56 -6.23
C ALA A 52 -17.06 2.46 -6.97
N LEU A 53 -17.56 2.04 -8.13
CA LEU A 53 -16.95 0.96 -8.93
C LEU A 53 -15.64 1.42 -9.59
N GLY A 54 -14.77 0.45 -9.90
CA GLY A 54 -13.52 0.69 -10.63
C GLY A 54 -12.42 1.36 -9.81
N LYS A 55 -12.47 1.26 -8.48
CA LYS A 55 -11.41 1.74 -7.59
C LYS A 55 -10.32 0.70 -7.46
N THR A 56 -9.07 1.12 -7.61
CA THR A 56 -7.91 0.32 -7.17
C THR A 56 -7.77 0.50 -5.67
N ILE A 57 -7.95 -0.58 -4.92
CA ILE A 57 -7.80 -0.58 -3.48
C ILE A 57 -6.34 -0.86 -3.15
N VAL A 58 -5.74 -0.04 -2.31
CA VAL A 58 -4.38 -0.19 -1.81
C VAL A 58 -4.42 -0.25 -0.30
N PHE A 59 -3.75 -1.24 0.26
CA PHE A 59 -3.59 -1.39 1.69
C PHE A 59 -2.18 -0.98 2.09
N GLY A 60 -2.07 -0.07 3.06
CA GLY A 60 -0.82 0.48 3.55
C GLY A 60 -0.52 0.06 4.98
N LEU A 61 0.74 -0.28 5.26
CA LEU A 61 1.29 -0.48 6.60
C LEU A 61 2.40 0.55 6.81
N LEU A 62 2.25 1.46 7.78
CA LEU A 62 3.18 2.53 8.06
C LEU A 62 3.81 2.35 9.44
N LYS A 63 5.14 2.33 9.49
CA LYS A 63 5.89 2.56 10.73
C LYS A 63 6.32 4.01 10.78
N ARG A 64 5.83 4.76 11.77
CA ARG A 64 6.17 6.19 11.91
C ARG A 64 7.69 6.38 12.03
N GLY A 65 8.23 7.30 11.21
CA GLY A 65 9.66 7.61 11.18
C GLY A 65 10.54 6.58 10.47
N ASP A 66 9.95 5.57 9.82
CA ASP A 66 10.69 4.50 9.13
C ASP A 66 10.10 4.27 7.73
N LYS A 67 9.55 3.08 7.46
CA LYS A 67 9.11 2.66 6.13
C LYS A 67 7.60 2.45 6.06
N VAL A 68 7.11 2.53 4.82
CA VAL A 68 5.75 2.15 4.45
C VAL A 68 5.80 0.93 3.53
N TYR A 69 4.93 -0.04 3.80
CA TYR A 69 4.62 -1.14 2.88
C TYR A 69 3.26 -0.89 2.27
N THR A 70 3.10 -1.14 0.97
CA THR A 70 1.81 -1.02 0.29
C THR A 70 1.56 -2.20 -0.63
N GLU A 71 0.31 -2.65 -0.71
CA GLU A 71 -0.13 -3.74 -1.58
C GLU A 71 -1.46 -3.39 -2.24
N ILE A 72 -1.57 -3.63 -3.54
CA ILE A 72 -2.87 -3.54 -4.24
C ILE A 72 -3.66 -4.79 -3.87
N ILE A 73 -4.85 -4.60 -3.30
CA ILE A 73 -5.67 -5.70 -2.79
C ILE A 73 -6.99 -5.83 -3.56
N PRO A 74 -7.53 -7.05 -3.70
CA PRO A 74 -8.79 -7.26 -4.39
C PRO A 74 -10.02 -6.81 -3.58
N ASN A 75 -9.90 -6.72 -2.25
CA ASN A 75 -10.99 -6.33 -1.34
C ASN A 75 -10.46 -6.05 0.07
N CYS A 76 -11.20 -5.25 0.84
CA CYS A 76 -10.92 -4.94 2.25
C CYS A 76 -11.55 -5.94 3.24
N LYS A 77 -11.69 -7.22 2.88
CA LYS A 77 -12.19 -8.21 3.84
C LYS A 77 -11.15 -8.43 4.93
N SER A 78 -11.62 -8.60 6.17
CA SER A 78 -10.75 -8.88 7.33
C SER A 78 -9.73 -9.98 7.06
N THR A 79 -10.13 -11.08 6.39
CA THR A 79 -9.23 -12.18 6.00
C THR A 79 -8.07 -11.72 5.12
N THR A 80 -8.33 -10.86 4.14
CA THR A 80 -7.33 -10.31 3.23
C THR A 80 -6.34 -9.42 3.98
N LEU A 81 -6.87 -8.51 4.81
CA LEU A 81 -6.06 -7.56 5.57
C LEU A 81 -5.21 -8.27 6.64
N GLN A 82 -5.82 -9.17 7.41
CA GLN A 82 -5.14 -9.95 8.45
C GLN A 82 -4.02 -10.81 7.89
N ARG A 83 -4.20 -11.39 6.68
CA ARG A 83 -3.14 -12.13 6.00
C ARG A 83 -1.92 -11.25 5.71
N ILE A 84 -2.14 -10.03 5.22
CA ILE A 84 -1.05 -9.11 4.92
C ILE A 84 -0.35 -8.64 6.20
N ILE A 85 -1.13 -8.24 7.22
CA ILE A 85 -0.61 -7.83 8.53
C ILE A 85 0.29 -8.92 9.12
N LYS A 86 -0.20 -10.17 9.20
CA LYS A 86 0.56 -11.30 9.76
C LYS A 86 1.78 -11.68 8.92
N GLY A 87 1.75 -11.46 7.61
CA GLY A 87 2.87 -11.75 6.72
C GLY A 87 3.95 -10.67 6.70
N LYS A 88 3.64 -9.45 7.16
CA LYS A 88 4.53 -8.28 7.03
C LYS A 88 4.96 -7.65 8.35
N ILE A 89 4.35 -8.03 9.48
CA ILE A 89 4.70 -7.52 10.80
C ILE A 89 5.37 -8.64 11.61
N SER A 90 6.53 -8.35 12.19
CA SER A 90 7.15 -9.21 13.20
C SER A 90 6.63 -8.84 14.57
N ILE A 91 6.23 -9.84 15.35
CA ILE A 91 5.81 -9.65 16.73
C ILE A 91 7.07 -9.73 17.60
N GLU A 92 7.43 -8.63 18.25
CA GLU A 92 8.37 -8.72 19.37
C GLU A 92 7.73 -9.57 20.46
N LYS A 93 8.40 -10.66 20.85
CA LYS A 93 7.98 -11.44 22.01
C LYS A 93 8.07 -10.50 23.20
N ARG A 94 6.93 -10.12 23.79
CA ARG A 94 6.91 -9.48 25.11
C ARG A 94 7.76 -10.35 26.04
N HIS A 95 8.79 -9.76 26.64
CA HIS A 95 9.49 -10.43 27.74
C HIS A 95 8.43 -10.79 28.80
N PRO A 96 8.31 -12.06 29.18
CA PRO A 96 7.53 -12.40 30.37
C PRO A 96 8.21 -11.71 31.54
N PHE A 97 7.40 -11.04 32.36
CA PHE A 97 7.84 -10.45 33.62
C PHE A 97 8.63 -11.45 34.47
#